data_AF-A0A9P4S4I5-F1
#
_entry.id   AF-A0A9P4S4I5-F1
#
_cell.length_a   1.000
_cell.length_b   1.000
_cell.length_c   1.000
_cell.angle_alpha   90.00
_cell.angle_beta   90.00
_cell.angle_gamma   90.00
#
_symmetry.space_group_name_H-M   'P 1'
#
loop_
_entity.id
_entity.type
_entity.pdbx_description
1 polymer ?
#
loop_
_entity_poly.entity_id
_entity_poly.type
_entity_poly.pdbx_seq_one_letter_code
_entity_poly.pdbx_strand_id
1 'polypeptide(L)'
;MAHIADQLKEKGNACFKNGDFESAEAFYSQAIQKYSSNPILWTNRANARVKLERWEGVVDDCLHSIELLRDNMKAYFYLAQAQFAINHPNEAMSSALMAYELCIKSTSQTSSAQTISNLVLKCKKMKWEARERERLRRKSELLGELEDKLQDDMKAELQNIERRKGGDEIGVVTAEEEKANVRETWEKKIGDLRSAFALSDPQNLAVRDVPDYLVDNISFEIMHDPVVTKNGNSYERATLIEHLKRNPYDPLTREPLTIGELRPNIALRQACQEFMETNSGWAYDW
;
A
#
# COMPACT_ATOMS: atom_id res chain seq x y z
N MET A 1 -25.66 28.33 21.01
CA MET A 1 -24.98 27.99 19.74
C MET A 1 -24.88 26.47 19.53
N ALA A 2 -24.41 25.70 20.52
CA ALA A 2 -24.33 24.23 20.44
C ALA A 2 -25.66 23.52 20.07
N HIS A 3 -26.79 23.91 20.69
CA HIS A 3 -28.10 23.28 20.43
C HIS A 3 -28.56 23.36 18.96
N ILE A 4 -28.27 24.47 18.26
CA ILE A 4 -28.61 24.62 16.83
C ILE A 4 -27.71 23.72 15.98
N ALA A 5 -26.42 23.64 16.32
CA ALA A 5 -25.48 22.74 15.65
C ALA A 5 -25.90 21.27 15.82
N ASP A 6 -26.38 20.87 17.00
CA ASP A 6 -26.87 19.51 17.24
C ASP A 6 -28.12 19.18 16.42
N GLN A 7 -29.07 20.11 16.30
CA GLN A 7 -30.25 19.91 15.43
C GLN A 7 -29.85 19.74 13.95
N LEU A 8 -28.91 20.56 13.46
CA LEU A 8 -28.38 20.45 12.10
C LEU A 8 -27.63 19.14 11.88
N LYS A 9 -26.84 18.71 12.87
CA LYS A 9 -26.17 17.41 12.88
C LYS A 9 -27.18 16.27 12.78
N GLU A 10 -28.27 16.29 13.54
CA GLU A 10 -29.29 15.23 13.46
C GLU A 10 -30.01 15.21 12.11
N LYS A 11 -30.27 16.37 11.50
CA LYS A 11 -30.78 16.45 10.11
C LYS A 11 -29.78 15.83 9.13
N GLY A 12 -28.50 16.16 9.26
CA GLY A 12 -27.43 15.56 8.46
C GLY A 12 -27.35 14.04 8.64
N ASN A 13 -27.48 13.55 9.89
CA ASN A 13 -27.52 12.11 10.20
C ASN A 13 -28.71 11.42 9.51
N ALA A 14 -29.88 12.08 9.48
CA ALA A 14 -31.08 11.55 8.82
C ALA A 14 -30.88 11.46 7.30
N CYS A 15 -30.39 12.52 6.65
CA CYS A 15 -30.04 12.52 5.23
C CYS A 15 -29.01 11.43 4.90
N PHE A 16 -27.97 11.31 5.71
CA PHE A 16 -26.93 10.29 5.53
C PHE A 16 -27.49 8.87 5.61
N LYS A 17 -28.39 8.59 6.57
CA LYS A 17 -29.07 7.29 6.68
C LYS A 17 -29.95 6.98 5.48
N ASN A 18 -30.53 8.01 4.85
CA ASN A 18 -31.35 7.88 3.65
C ASN A 18 -30.52 7.77 2.36
N GLY A 19 -29.19 7.83 2.44
CA GLY A 19 -28.29 7.80 1.28
C GLY A 19 -28.15 9.14 0.55
N ASP A 20 -28.77 10.22 1.06
CA ASP A 20 -28.62 11.57 0.52
C ASP A 20 -27.38 12.23 1.14
N PHE A 21 -26.22 11.92 0.58
CA PHE A 21 -24.93 12.39 1.10
C PHE A 21 -24.67 13.87 0.80
N GLU A 22 -25.21 14.41 -0.30
CA GLU A 22 -25.08 15.83 -0.66
C GLU A 22 -25.79 16.72 0.36
N SER A 23 -27.06 16.41 0.67
CA SER A 23 -27.80 17.14 1.70
C SER A 23 -27.17 16.95 3.08
N ALA A 24 -26.66 15.74 3.38
CA ALA A 24 -25.94 15.50 4.62
C ALA A 24 -24.70 16.40 4.76
N GLU A 25 -23.86 16.50 3.72
CA GLU A 25 -22.71 17.41 3.70
C GLU A 25 -23.14 18.88 3.91
N ALA A 26 -24.22 19.31 3.26
CA ALA A 26 -24.73 20.66 3.41
C ALA A 26 -25.17 20.96 4.85
N PHE A 27 -25.91 20.03 5.49
CA PHE A 27 -26.33 20.20 6.88
C PHE A 27 -25.16 20.15 7.87
N TYR A 28 -24.18 19.26 7.67
CA TYR A 28 -22.98 19.25 8.52
C TYR A 28 -22.15 20.52 8.34
N SER A 29 -22.04 21.06 7.12
CA SER A 29 -21.35 22.33 6.87
C SER A 29 -22.02 23.49 7.59
N GLN A 30 -23.36 23.55 7.59
CA GLN A 30 -24.11 24.52 8.38
C GLN A 30 -23.88 24.31 9.89
N ALA A 31 -23.82 23.07 10.37
CA ALA A 31 -23.54 22.77 11.78
C ALA A 31 -22.13 23.25 12.18
N ILE A 32 -21.13 23.05 11.34
CA ILE A 32 -19.74 23.51 11.54
C ILE A 32 -19.68 25.04 11.63
N GLN A 33 -20.41 25.75 10.77
CA GLN A 33 -20.51 27.22 10.85
C GLN A 33 -21.09 27.70 12.20
N LYS A 34 -21.93 26.91 12.85
CA LYS A 34 -22.50 27.23 14.17
C LYS A 34 -21.61 26.80 15.33
N TYR A 35 -20.82 25.73 15.17
CA TYR A 35 -19.95 25.21 16.22
C TYR A 35 -18.74 24.46 15.64
N SER A 36 -17.72 25.20 15.20
CA SER A 36 -16.53 24.65 14.54
C SER A 36 -15.60 23.88 15.48
N SER A 37 -15.69 24.08 16.80
CA SER A 37 -14.85 23.38 17.79
C SER A 37 -15.27 21.93 18.06
N ASN A 38 -16.33 21.42 17.41
CA ASN A 38 -16.76 20.04 17.59
C ASN A 38 -16.10 19.09 16.54
N PRO A 39 -15.15 18.22 16.94
CA PRO A 39 -14.50 17.28 16.02
C PRO A 39 -15.46 16.28 15.37
N ILE A 40 -16.59 15.98 16.00
CA ILE A 40 -17.57 15.03 15.48
C ILE A 40 -18.24 15.57 14.21
N LEU A 41 -18.48 16.88 14.11
CA LEU A 41 -19.10 17.48 12.93
C LEU A 41 -18.20 17.36 11.70
N TRP A 42 -16.90 17.56 11.89
CA TRP A 42 -15.89 17.39 10.84
C TRP A 42 -15.80 15.93 10.39
N THR A 43 -15.75 14.97 11.32
CA THR A 43 -15.74 13.54 10.93
C THR A 43 -17.04 13.05 10.28
N ASN A 44 -18.19 13.58 10.69
CA ASN A 44 -19.46 13.27 10.05
C ASN A 44 -19.53 13.82 8.62
N ARG A 45 -19.04 15.05 8.40
CA ARG A 45 -18.91 15.62 7.04
C ARG A 45 -17.90 14.87 6.19
N ALA A 46 -16.75 14.51 6.76
CA ALA A 46 -15.75 13.66 6.10
C ALA A 46 -16.37 12.34 5.64
N ASN A 47 -17.18 11.67 6.46
CA ASN A 47 -17.84 10.43 6.07
C ASN A 47 -18.84 10.63 4.91
N ALA A 48 -19.59 11.75 4.89
CA ALA A 48 -20.45 12.09 3.75
C ALA A 48 -19.62 12.30 2.47
N ARG A 49 -18.49 13.02 2.58
CA ARG A 49 -17.57 13.24 1.47
C ARG A 49 -16.89 11.97 0.97
N VAL A 50 -16.57 11.02 1.85
CA VAL A 50 -16.08 9.68 1.46
C VAL A 50 -17.10 8.98 0.57
N LYS A 51 -18.40 9.07 0.90
CA LYS A 51 -19.47 8.48 0.08
C LYS A 51 -19.69 9.19 -1.26
N LEU A 52 -19.26 10.44 -1.37
CA LEU A 52 -19.29 11.25 -2.59
C LEU A 52 -17.94 11.24 -3.33
N GLU A 53 -16.94 10.49 -2.85
CA GLU A 53 -15.58 10.43 -3.41
C GLU A 53 -14.87 11.80 -3.50
N ARG A 54 -15.21 12.73 -2.59
CA ARG A 54 -14.61 14.07 -2.48
C ARG A 54 -13.34 14.04 -1.65
N TRP A 55 -12.31 13.34 -2.12
CA TRP A 55 -11.16 12.92 -1.32
C TRP A 55 -10.36 14.06 -0.70
N GLU A 56 -10.10 15.14 -1.42
CA GLU A 56 -9.37 16.31 -0.92
C GLU A 56 -10.12 16.94 0.26
N GLY A 57 -11.44 17.10 0.14
CA GLY A 57 -12.28 17.62 1.21
C GLY A 57 -12.40 16.67 2.42
N VAL A 58 -12.21 15.37 2.23
CA VAL A 58 -12.10 14.40 3.35
C VAL A 58 -10.80 14.63 4.11
N VAL A 59 -9.68 14.81 3.40
CA VAL A 59 -8.37 15.07 4.03
C VAL A 59 -8.45 16.31 4.91
N ASP A 60 -8.96 17.42 4.39
CA ASP A 60 -9.08 18.68 5.13
C ASP A 60 -9.93 18.52 6.40
N ASP A 61 -11.10 17.88 6.29
CA ASP A 61 -12.01 17.65 7.42
C ASP A 61 -11.40 16.74 8.48
N CYS A 62 -10.68 15.70 8.06
CA CYS A 62 -10.05 14.78 9.00
C CYS A 62 -8.88 15.44 9.73
N LEU A 63 -8.04 16.20 9.03
CA LEU A 63 -6.94 16.94 9.64
C LEU A 63 -7.45 17.96 10.67
N HIS A 64 -8.48 18.74 10.34
CA HIS A 64 -9.12 19.65 11.30
C HIS A 64 -9.71 18.89 12.50
N SER A 65 -10.35 17.74 12.28
CA SER A 65 -10.82 16.94 13.40
C SER A 65 -9.70 16.43 14.30
N ILE A 66 -8.54 16.08 13.75
CA ILE A 66 -7.39 15.56 14.49
C ILE A 66 -6.72 16.68 15.29
N GLU A 67 -6.68 17.90 14.76
CA GLU A 67 -6.22 19.09 15.49
C GLU A 67 -7.08 19.36 16.73
N LEU A 68 -8.40 19.18 16.63
CA LEU A 68 -9.34 19.36 17.74
C LEU A 68 -9.34 18.17 18.72
N LEU A 69 -9.21 16.95 18.21
CA LEU A 69 -9.20 15.71 19.00
C LEU A 69 -8.19 14.72 18.40
N ARG A 70 -7.00 14.67 19.01
CA ARG A 70 -5.90 13.82 18.53
C ARG A 70 -6.26 12.33 18.50
N ASP A 71 -7.06 11.86 19.46
CA ASP A 71 -7.40 10.43 19.60
C ASP A 71 -8.70 10.06 18.85
N ASN A 72 -8.94 10.68 17.68
CA ASN A 72 -10.12 10.39 16.87
C ASN A 72 -9.84 9.28 15.84
N MET A 73 -10.10 8.03 16.23
CA MET A 73 -9.93 6.85 15.35
C MET A 73 -10.61 7.01 13.99
N LYS A 74 -11.85 7.52 13.96
CA LYS A 74 -12.62 7.66 12.71
C LYS A 74 -11.99 8.68 11.77
N ALA A 75 -11.43 9.78 12.31
CA ALA A 75 -10.74 10.78 11.50
C ALA A 75 -9.52 10.17 10.80
N TYR A 76 -8.69 9.40 11.51
CA TYR A 76 -7.56 8.69 10.88
C TYR A 76 -8.01 7.64 9.88
N PHE A 77 -9.10 6.92 10.15
CA PHE A 77 -9.63 5.90 9.23
C PHE A 77 -10.12 6.51 7.91
N TYR A 78 -10.85 7.63 7.96
CA TYR A 78 -11.29 8.33 6.75
C TYR A 78 -10.13 9.04 6.05
N LEU A 79 -9.19 9.62 6.80
CA LEU A 79 -7.96 10.21 6.26
C LEU A 79 -7.14 9.18 5.48
N ALA A 80 -6.96 7.98 6.04
CA ALA A 80 -6.25 6.89 5.38
C ALA A 80 -6.93 6.45 4.08
N GLN A 81 -8.28 6.36 4.06
CA GLN A 81 -9.03 6.05 2.84
C GLN A 81 -8.86 7.13 1.77
N ALA A 82 -8.94 8.40 2.15
CA ALA A 82 -8.75 9.51 1.22
C ALA A 82 -7.32 9.55 0.67
N GLN A 83 -6.32 9.42 1.54
CA GLN A 83 -4.90 9.35 1.14
C GLN A 83 -4.61 8.14 0.24
N PHE A 84 -5.28 7.02 0.49
CA PHE A 84 -5.20 5.85 -0.39
C PHE A 84 -5.80 6.17 -1.77
N ALA A 85 -6.98 6.78 -1.83
CA ALA A 85 -7.65 7.13 -3.08
C ALA A 85 -6.88 8.15 -3.93
N ILE A 86 -6.21 9.12 -3.30
CA ILE A 86 -5.36 10.11 -4.00
C ILE A 86 -3.92 9.61 -4.25
N ASN A 87 -3.64 8.31 -4.00
CA ASN A 87 -2.34 7.67 -4.26
C ASN A 87 -1.17 8.29 -3.47
N HIS A 88 -1.37 8.58 -2.18
CA HIS A 88 -0.35 9.03 -1.23
C HIS A 88 0.03 7.89 -0.26
N PRO A 89 0.89 6.93 -0.67
CA PRO A 89 1.07 5.66 0.04
C PRO A 89 1.73 5.75 1.40
N ASN A 90 2.63 6.70 1.62
CA ASN A 90 3.32 6.82 2.89
C ASN A 90 2.38 7.37 3.97
N GLU A 91 1.65 8.41 3.61
CA GLU A 91 0.66 9.08 4.45
C GLU A 91 -0.51 8.15 4.74
N ALA A 92 -1.07 7.49 3.72
CA ALA A 92 -2.16 6.52 3.88
C ALA A 92 -1.79 5.39 4.85
N MET A 93 -0.57 4.86 4.76
CA MET A 93 -0.06 3.83 5.67
C MET A 93 0.05 4.36 7.10
N SER A 94 0.59 5.56 7.30
CA SER A 94 0.74 6.16 8.63
C SER A 94 -0.62 6.40 9.29
N SER A 95 -1.57 6.97 8.56
CA SER A 95 -2.94 7.21 9.03
C SER A 95 -3.67 5.90 9.34
N ALA A 96 -3.53 4.88 8.49
CA ALA A 96 -4.18 3.58 8.71
C ALA A 96 -3.66 2.88 9.97
N LEU A 97 -2.34 2.91 10.21
CA LEU A 97 -1.74 2.35 11.42
C LEU A 97 -2.21 3.08 12.68
N MET A 98 -2.31 4.41 12.63
CA MET A 98 -2.81 5.21 13.76
C MET A 98 -4.28 4.89 14.06
N ALA A 99 -5.13 4.76 13.02
CA ALA A 99 -6.52 4.33 13.18
C ALA A 99 -6.60 2.94 13.84
N TYR A 100 -5.74 2.01 13.42
CA TYR A 100 -5.70 0.65 13.97
C TYR A 100 -5.28 0.63 15.44
N GLU A 101 -4.23 1.38 15.78
CA GLU A 101 -3.74 1.50 17.15
C GLU A 101 -4.81 2.06 18.10
N LEU A 102 -5.51 3.13 17.70
CA LEU A 102 -6.61 3.70 18.48
C LEU A 102 -7.79 2.72 18.61
N CYS A 103 -8.08 1.94 17.55
CA CYS A 103 -9.13 0.94 17.56
C CYS A 103 -8.84 -0.19 18.56
N ILE A 104 -7.60 -0.66 18.66
CA ILE A 104 -7.24 -1.74 19.59
C ILE A 104 -7.21 -1.25 21.03
N LYS A 105 -6.74 -0.02 21.27
CA LYS A 105 -6.73 0.58 22.62
C LYS A 105 -8.14 0.83 23.16
N SER A 106 -9.13 1.05 22.28
CA SER A 106 -10.51 1.29 22.67
C SER A 106 -11.30 0.00 22.84
N THR A 107 -11.70 -0.31 24.08
CA THR A 107 -12.57 -1.48 24.38
C THR A 107 -13.91 -1.45 23.64
N SER A 108 -14.40 -0.26 23.25
CA SER A 108 -15.72 -0.07 22.62
C SER A 108 -15.71 -0.07 21.09
N GLN A 109 -14.55 0.01 20.42
CA GLN A 109 -14.46 0.16 18.96
C GLN A 109 -13.95 -1.10 18.24
N THR A 110 -13.89 -2.24 18.92
CA THR A 110 -13.36 -3.49 18.36
C THR A 110 -14.16 -4.03 17.16
N SER A 111 -15.38 -3.56 16.91
CA SER A 111 -16.20 -3.91 15.73
C SER A 111 -15.60 -3.47 14.40
N SER A 112 -14.81 -2.39 14.38
CA SER A 112 -14.13 -1.92 13.17
C SER A 112 -12.72 -2.49 12.96
N ALA A 113 -12.23 -3.33 13.89
CA ALA A 113 -10.83 -3.79 13.87
C ALA A 113 -10.46 -4.52 12.57
N GLN A 114 -11.33 -5.42 12.08
CA GLN A 114 -11.10 -6.13 10.81
C GLN A 114 -11.05 -5.16 9.63
N THR A 115 -12.01 -4.22 9.55
CA THR A 115 -12.07 -3.26 8.44
C THR A 115 -10.83 -2.38 8.39
N ILE A 116 -10.35 -1.92 9.56
CA ILE A 116 -9.15 -1.08 9.65
C ILE A 116 -7.89 -1.92 9.37
N SER A 117 -7.81 -3.15 9.86
CA SER A 117 -6.72 -4.08 9.54
C SER A 117 -6.61 -4.33 8.04
N ASN A 118 -7.73 -4.61 7.36
CA ASN A 118 -7.75 -4.79 5.90
C ASN A 118 -7.29 -3.50 5.17
N LEU A 119 -7.64 -2.31 5.69
CA LEU A 119 -7.14 -1.06 5.13
C LEU A 119 -5.62 -0.91 5.30
N VAL A 120 -5.07 -1.30 6.46
CA VAL A 120 -3.62 -1.33 6.70
C VAL A 120 -2.91 -2.23 5.68
N LEU A 121 -3.45 -3.42 5.41
CA LEU A 121 -2.91 -4.34 4.40
C LEU A 121 -2.95 -3.73 2.99
N LYS A 122 -4.07 -3.12 2.60
CA LYS A 122 -4.19 -2.38 1.32
C LYS A 122 -3.16 -1.26 1.20
N CYS A 123 -2.99 -0.43 2.25
CA CYS A 123 -1.99 0.64 2.26
C CYS A 123 -0.56 0.09 2.14
N LYS A 124 -0.25 -1.03 2.81
CA LYS A 124 1.04 -1.71 2.71
C LYS A 124 1.30 -2.21 1.28
N LYS A 125 0.30 -2.85 0.65
CA LYS A 125 0.35 -3.26 -0.76
C LYS A 125 0.59 -2.08 -1.70
N MET A 126 -0.19 -1.00 -1.59
CA MET A 126 -0.02 0.19 -2.44
C MET A 126 1.37 0.82 -2.29
N LYS A 127 1.89 0.90 -1.07
CA LYS A 127 3.26 1.39 -0.82
C LYS A 127 4.32 0.48 -1.44
N TRP A 128 4.10 -0.82 -1.42
CA TRP A 128 4.95 -1.78 -2.11
C TRP A 128 4.92 -1.58 -3.63
N GLU A 129 3.73 -1.56 -4.23
CA GLU A 129 3.53 -1.37 -5.68
C GLU A 129 4.18 -0.07 -6.17
N ALA A 130 4.08 1.02 -5.39
CA ALA A 130 4.73 2.28 -5.72
C ALA A 130 6.27 2.17 -5.74
N ARG A 131 6.85 1.48 -4.75
CA ARG A 131 8.31 1.24 -4.69
C ARG A 131 8.78 0.33 -5.81
N GLU A 132 8.01 -0.71 -6.10
CA GLU A 132 8.33 -1.68 -7.14
C GLU A 132 8.24 -1.07 -8.53
N ARG A 133 7.22 -0.25 -8.78
CA ARG A 133 7.11 0.56 -10.01
C ARG A 133 8.33 1.44 -10.21
N GLU A 134 8.80 2.10 -9.15
CA GLU A 134 10.00 2.94 -9.21
C GLU A 134 11.29 2.14 -9.44
N ARG A 135 11.38 0.93 -8.86
CA ARG A 135 12.50 0.01 -9.11
C ARG A 135 12.55 -0.40 -10.58
N LEU A 136 11.41 -0.84 -11.14
CA LEU A 136 11.30 -1.26 -12.53
C LEU A 136 11.58 -0.10 -13.50
N ARG A 137 11.07 1.10 -13.19
CA ARG A 137 11.33 2.31 -13.98
C ARG A 137 12.82 2.60 -14.07
N ARG A 138 13.51 2.72 -12.92
CA ARG A 138 14.96 2.99 -12.88
C ARG A 138 15.77 1.96 -13.64
N LYS A 139 15.41 0.68 -13.50
CA LYS A 139 16.07 -0.42 -14.23
C LYS A 139 15.87 -0.32 -15.74
N SER A 140 14.64 -0.03 -16.17
CA SER A 140 14.30 0.13 -17.58
C SER A 140 15.01 1.34 -18.21
N GLU A 141 15.06 2.46 -17.49
CA GLU A 141 15.78 3.67 -17.91
C GLU A 141 17.28 3.39 -18.06
N LEU A 142 17.90 2.76 -17.05
CA LEU A 142 19.32 2.40 -17.10
C LEU A 142 19.64 1.45 -18.27
N LEU A 143 18.79 0.45 -18.53
CA LEU A 143 18.97 -0.44 -19.67
C LEU A 143 18.92 0.33 -20.98
N GLY A 144 17.94 1.23 -21.14
CA GLY A 144 17.84 2.10 -22.33
C GLY A 144 19.08 2.96 -22.54
N GLU A 145 19.56 3.65 -21.49
CA GLU A 145 20.76 4.49 -21.57
C GLU A 145 22.01 3.70 -21.99
N LEU A 146 22.14 2.45 -21.49
CA LEU A 146 23.26 1.58 -21.83
C LEU A 146 23.14 1.04 -23.26
N GLU A 147 21.94 0.67 -23.70
CA GLU A 147 21.70 0.25 -25.09
C GLU A 147 21.99 1.38 -26.08
N ASP A 148 21.55 2.60 -25.79
CA ASP A 148 21.80 3.77 -26.63
C ASP A 148 23.31 4.05 -26.76
N LYS A 149 24.05 3.99 -25.65
CA LYS A 149 25.52 4.12 -25.67
C LYS A 149 26.18 3.05 -26.53
N LEU A 150 25.80 1.78 -26.38
CA LEU A 150 26.35 0.69 -27.20
C LEU A 150 26.03 0.88 -28.69
N GLN A 151 24.83 1.37 -29.01
CA GLN A 151 24.46 1.68 -30.40
C GLN A 151 25.25 2.86 -30.97
N ASP A 152 25.49 3.90 -30.18
CA ASP A 152 26.27 5.06 -30.62
C ASP A 152 27.75 4.75 -30.80
N ASP A 153 28.34 3.94 -29.90
CA ASP A 153 29.70 3.42 -30.06
C ASP A 153 29.82 2.55 -31.32
N MET A 154 28.85 1.67 -31.57
CA MET A 154 28.78 0.88 -32.81
C MET A 154 28.72 1.78 -34.06
N LYS A 155 27.85 2.80 -34.05
CA LYS A 155 27.74 3.76 -35.18
C LYS A 155 29.05 4.49 -35.40
N ALA A 156 29.75 4.89 -34.33
CA ALA A 156 31.04 5.56 -34.42
C ALA A 156 32.12 4.67 -35.07
N GLU A 157 32.17 3.38 -34.72
CA GLU A 157 33.07 2.42 -35.37
C GLU A 157 32.73 2.21 -36.85
N LEU A 158 31.44 2.06 -37.19
CA LEU A 158 31.00 1.92 -38.59
C LEU A 158 31.35 3.16 -39.42
N GLN A 159 31.20 4.36 -38.86
CA GLN A 159 31.60 5.62 -39.49
C GLN A 159 33.11 5.73 -39.66
N ASN A 160 33.91 5.15 -38.75
CA ASN A 160 35.35 5.10 -38.91
C ASN A 160 35.76 4.21 -40.10
N ILE A 161 35.12 3.05 -40.24
CA ILE A 161 35.31 2.15 -41.40
C ILE A 161 34.91 2.86 -42.71
N GLU A 162 33.81 3.62 -42.70
CA GLU A 162 33.39 4.42 -43.86
C GLU A 162 34.40 5.49 -44.24
N ARG A 163 34.98 6.19 -43.25
CA ARG A 163 36.03 7.18 -43.48
C ARG A 163 37.29 6.55 -44.09
N ARG A 164 37.73 5.41 -43.56
CA ARG A 164 38.89 4.65 -44.09
C ARG A 164 38.65 4.18 -45.53
N LYS A 165 37.44 3.71 -45.83
CA LYS A 165 37.02 3.35 -47.20
C LYS A 165 37.03 4.57 -48.13
N GLY A 166 36.54 5.73 -47.69
CA GLY A 166 36.53 6.96 -48.47
C GLY A 166 37.92 7.59 -48.69
N GLY A 167 38.89 7.25 -47.84
CA GLY A 167 40.30 7.66 -47.96
C GLY A 167 41.18 6.70 -48.74
N ASP A 168 40.60 5.71 -49.45
CA ASP A 168 41.31 4.64 -50.17
C ASP A 168 42.27 3.78 -49.31
N GLU A 169 42.14 3.81 -47.98
CA GLU A 169 42.97 2.99 -47.07
C GLU A 169 42.57 1.51 -47.09
N ILE A 170 41.30 1.21 -47.38
CA ILE A 170 40.74 -0.14 -47.44
C ILE A 170 39.79 -0.32 -48.63
N GLY A 171 39.80 -1.51 -49.24
CA GLY A 171 38.92 -1.85 -50.35
C GLY A 171 37.45 -2.05 -49.95
N VAL A 172 36.56 -2.03 -50.95
CA VAL A 172 35.10 -2.17 -50.77
C VAL A 172 34.72 -3.46 -50.04
N VAL A 173 35.27 -4.60 -50.48
CA VAL A 173 34.96 -5.93 -49.92
C VAL A 173 35.42 -6.02 -48.46
N THR A 174 36.65 -5.61 -48.17
CA THR A 174 37.21 -5.60 -46.82
C THR A 174 36.39 -4.70 -45.89
N ALA A 175 35.95 -3.53 -46.36
CA ALA A 175 35.10 -2.64 -45.57
C ALA A 175 33.72 -3.25 -45.27
N GLU A 176 33.14 -4.03 -46.19
CA GLU A 176 31.86 -4.72 -45.96
C GLU A 176 32.00 -5.86 -44.95
N GLU A 177 33.07 -6.64 -45.03
CA GLU A 177 33.41 -7.70 -44.06
C GLU A 177 33.67 -7.12 -42.67
N GLU A 178 34.48 -6.05 -42.55
CA GLU A 178 34.73 -5.38 -41.27
C GLU A 178 33.42 -4.86 -40.65
N LYS A 179 32.54 -4.23 -41.44
CA LYS A 179 31.23 -3.76 -40.96
C LYS A 179 30.33 -4.90 -40.48
N ALA A 180 30.32 -6.03 -41.18
CA ALA A 180 29.55 -7.20 -40.77
C ALA A 180 30.04 -7.74 -39.42
N ASN A 181 31.35 -7.87 -39.25
CA ASN A 181 31.97 -8.33 -38.00
C ASN A 181 31.70 -7.38 -36.83
N VAL A 182 31.78 -6.07 -37.06
CA VAL A 182 31.44 -5.03 -36.08
C VAL A 182 29.97 -5.21 -35.65
N ARG A 183 29.03 -5.26 -36.59
CA ARG A 183 27.60 -5.43 -36.27
C ARG A 183 27.35 -6.69 -35.44
N GLU A 184 27.88 -7.84 -35.84
CA GLU A 184 27.72 -9.09 -35.10
C GLU A 184 28.27 -8.98 -33.67
N THR A 185 29.44 -8.36 -33.50
CA THR A 185 30.07 -8.17 -32.19
C THR A 185 29.22 -7.28 -31.28
N TRP A 186 28.69 -6.18 -31.79
CA TRP A 186 27.87 -5.25 -31.02
C TRP A 186 26.47 -5.79 -30.73
N GLU A 187 25.86 -6.53 -31.66
CA GLU A 187 24.61 -7.26 -31.41
C GLU A 187 24.76 -8.27 -30.26
N LYS A 188 25.87 -9.02 -30.23
CA LYS A 188 26.19 -9.91 -29.10
C LYS A 188 26.33 -9.13 -27.79
N LYS A 189 27.08 -8.02 -27.77
CA LYS A 189 27.23 -7.17 -26.57
C LYS A 189 25.88 -6.66 -26.04
N ILE A 190 24.98 -6.21 -26.92
CA ILE A 190 23.63 -5.77 -26.54
C ILE A 190 22.81 -6.96 -26.02
N GLY A 191 22.91 -8.13 -26.66
CA GLY A 191 22.27 -9.36 -26.19
C GLY A 191 22.74 -9.80 -24.80
N ASP A 192 24.05 -9.72 -24.54
CA ASP A 192 24.65 -10.03 -23.25
C ASP A 192 24.21 -9.03 -22.17
N LEU A 193 24.14 -7.74 -22.50
CA LEU A 193 23.61 -6.69 -21.61
C LEU A 193 22.17 -6.99 -21.21
N ARG A 194 21.29 -7.25 -22.17
CA ARG A 194 19.89 -7.63 -21.92
C ARG A 194 19.79 -8.88 -21.05
N SER A 195 20.61 -9.88 -21.33
CA SER A 195 20.65 -11.13 -20.56
C SER A 195 21.12 -10.90 -19.12
N ALA A 196 22.15 -10.08 -18.91
CA ALA A 196 22.62 -9.70 -17.58
C ALA A 196 21.55 -8.94 -16.79
N PHE A 197 20.81 -8.03 -17.45
CA PHE A 197 19.66 -7.35 -16.83
C PHE A 197 18.50 -8.30 -16.54
N ALA A 198 18.24 -9.30 -17.38
CA ALA A 198 17.23 -10.32 -17.11
C ALA A 198 17.62 -11.19 -15.90
N LEU A 199 18.89 -11.64 -15.85
CA LEU A 199 19.42 -12.47 -14.77
C LEU A 199 19.55 -11.75 -13.44
N SER A 200 19.70 -10.41 -13.43
CA SER A 200 19.76 -9.62 -12.19
C SER A 200 18.42 -9.51 -11.46
N ASP A 201 17.34 -10.06 -12.02
CA ASP A 201 16.03 -10.15 -11.37
C ASP A 201 15.56 -11.60 -11.18
N PRO A 202 16.27 -12.39 -10.36
CA PRO A 202 15.88 -13.77 -10.07
C PRO A 202 14.56 -13.85 -9.29
N GLN A 203 14.13 -12.77 -8.63
CA GLN A 203 12.87 -12.69 -7.89
C GLN A 203 11.64 -12.79 -8.81
N ASN A 204 11.77 -12.45 -10.09
CA ASN A 204 10.70 -12.60 -11.07
C ASN A 204 10.44 -14.08 -11.48
N LEU A 205 11.38 -14.98 -11.16
CA LEU A 205 11.32 -16.41 -11.47
C LEU A 205 11.21 -17.30 -10.22
N ALA A 206 11.38 -16.75 -9.03
CA ALA A 206 11.27 -17.49 -7.78
C ALA A 206 9.80 -17.83 -7.48
N VAL A 207 9.54 -19.08 -7.09
CA VAL A 207 8.22 -19.48 -6.56
C VAL A 207 7.96 -18.64 -5.31
N ARG A 208 6.89 -17.87 -5.37
CA ARG A 208 6.40 -17.06 -4.25
C ARG A 208 5.71 -17.98 -3.27
N ASP A 209 6.41 -18.36 -2.22
CA ASP A 209 5.87 -19.22 -1.16
C ASP A 209 5.93 -18.49 0.18
N VAL A 210 4.81 -18.47 0.88
CA VAL A 210 4.67 -17.84 2.19
C VAL A 210 4.73 -18.96 3.22
N PRO A 211 5.69 -18.95 4.15
CA PRO A 211 5.75 -19.98 5.18
C PRO A 211 4.45 -20.05 5.98
N ASP A 212 3.87 -21.25 6.11
CA ASP A 212 2.58 -21.50 6.76
C ASP A 212 2.47 -20.88 8.16
N TYR A 213 3.58 -20.83 8.92
CA TYR A 213 3.60 -20.28 10.27
C TYR A 213 3.40 -18.74 10.34
N LEU A 214 3.51 -18.04 9.20
CA LEU A 214 3.22 -16.61 9.08
C LEU A 214 1.77 -16.34 8.68
N VAL A 215 1.05 -17.37 8.25
CA VAL A 215 -0.33 -17.28 7.73
C VAL A 215 -1.33 -17.47 8.86
N ASP A 216 -2.34 -16.61 8.89
CA ASP A 216 -3.46 -16.73 9.81
C ASP A 216 -4.41 -17.85 9.39
N ASN A 217 -4.74 -18.76 10.32
CA ASN A 217 -5.61 -19.91 10.05
C ASN A 217 -7.10 -19.56 9.83
N ILE A 218 -7.50 -18.30 10.05
CA ILE A 218 -8.89 -17.86 9.84
C ILE A 218 -9.02 -17.08 8.54
N SER A 219 -8.19 -16.04 8.36
CA SER A 219 -8.22 -15.19 7.16
C SER A 219 -7.49 -15.80 5.98
N PHE A 220 -6.57 -16.75 6.20
CA PHE A 220 -5.63 -17.20 5.18
C PHE A 220 -4.96 -16.00 4.52
N GLU A 221 -4.41 -15.11 5.33
CA GLU A 221 -3.55 -14.00 4.92
C GLU A 221 -2.33 -13.95 5.85
N ILE A 222 -1.25 -13.25 5.46
CA ILE A 222 -0.10 -13.04 6.35
C ILE A 222 -0.52 -12.21 7.57
N MET A 223 -0.19 -12.71 8.76
CA MET A 223 -0.42 -11.99 10.01
C MET A 223 0.41 -10.71 10.07
N HIS A 224 -0.24 -9.58 10.35
CA HIS A 224 0.42 -8.30 10.58
C HIS A 224 0.43 -7.89 12.06
N ASP A 225 -0.53 -8.38 12.85
CA ASP A 225 -0.61 -8.17 14.30
C ASP A 225 -0.99 -9.50 15.00
N PRO A 226 -0.08 -10.49 14.97
CA PRO A 226 -0.35 -11.79 15.53
C PRO A 226 -0.56 -11.73 17.05
N VAL A 227 -1.59 -12.44 17.51
CA VAL A 227 -1.86 -12.73 18.92
C VAL A 227 -1.81 -14.22 19.17
N VAL A 228 -1.26 -14.60 20.32
CA VAL A 228 -1.20 -15.98 20.78
C VAL A 228 -2.31 -16.24 21.79
N THR A 229 -2.99 -17.38 21.65
CA THR A 229 -3.97 -17.88 22.62
C THR A 229 -3.27 -18.60 23.77
N LYS A 230 -3.98 -18.88 24.87
CA LYS A 230 -3.42 -19.63 26.01
C LYS A 230 -2.90 -21.03 25.66
N ASN A 231 -3.31 -21.55 24.51
CA ASN A 231 -2.91 -22.87 24.00
C ASN A 231 -1.69 -22.82 23.06
N GLY A 232 -1.13 -21.62 22.83
CA GLY A 232 0.06 -21.44 22.00
C GLY A 232 -0.20 -21.21 20.51
N ASN A 233 -1.47 -21.26 20.06
CA ASN A 233 -1.83 -20.98 18.67
C ASN A 233 -1.80 -19.48 18.40
N SER A 234 -1.25 -19.07 17.26
CA SER A 234 -1.23 -17.67 16.83
C SER A 234 -2.26 -17.41 15.74
N TYR A 235 -2.89 -16.25 15.81
CA TYR A 235 -3.88 -15.78 14.85
C TYR A 235 -3.70 -14.29 14.62
N GLU A 236 -4.25 -13.78 13.53
CA GLU A 236 -4.39 -12.34 13.33
C GLU A 236 -5.36 -11.76 14.38
N ARG A 237 -4.95 -10.70 15.09
CA ARG A 237 -5.74 -10.10 16.19
C ARG A 237 -7.13 -9.72 15.73
N ALA A 238 -7.22 -9.00 14.61
CA ALA A 238 -8.50 -8.47 14.14
C ALA A 238 -9.49 -9.61 13.83
N THR A 239 -9.00 -10.65 13.15
CA THR A 239 -9.79 -11.80 12.73
C THR A 239 -10.25 -12.63 13.93
N LEU A 240 -9.35 -12.89 14.88
CA LEU A 240 -9.69 -13.65 16.09
C LEU A 240 -10.66 -12.89 17.00
N ILE A 241 -10.51 -11.57 17.15
CA ILE A 241 -11.45 -10.76 17.93
C ILE A 241 -12.86 -10.83 17.33
N GLU A 242 -12.99 -10.77 16.00
CA GLU A 242 -14.29 -10.86 15.34
C GLU A 242 -14.92 -12.26 15.49
N HIS A 243 -14.11 -13.31 15.39
CA HIS A 243 -14.56 -14.68 15.70
C HIS A 243 -15.08 -14.80 17.13
N LEU A 244 -14.32 -14.30 18.11
CA LEU A 244 -14.65 -14.42 19.54
C LEU A 244 -15.92 -13.67 19.96
N LYS A 245 -16.30 -12.62 19.23
CA LYS A 245 -17.60 -11.95 19.44
C LYS A 245 -18.80 -12.83 19.08
N ARG A 246 -18.61 -13.77 18.14
CA ARG A 246 -19.65 -14.68 17.65
C ARG A 246 -19.58 -16.03 18.36
N ASN A 247 -18.38 -16.53 18.61
CA ASN A 247 -18.10 -17.84 19.16
C ASN A 247 -17.04 -17.75 20.27
N PRO A 248 -17.36 -18.00 21.56
CA PRO A 248 -16.43 -17.82 22.68
C PRO A 248 -15.45 -19.01 22.84
N TYR A 249 -14.93 -19.54 21.74
CA TYR A 249 -14.05 -20.71 21.70
C TYR A 249 -12.87 -20.51 20.75
N ASP A 250 -11.70 -21.07 21.07
CA ASP A 250 -10.54 -21.12 20.18
C ASP A 250 -10.94 -21.81 18.85
N PRO A 251 -10.66 -21.19 17.68
CA PRO A 251 -11.05 -21.75 16.38
C PRO A 251 -10.52 -23.17 16.12
N LEU A 252 -9.32 -23.50 16.62
CA LEU A 252 -8.67 -24.77 16.38
C LEU A 252 -8.99 -25.78 17.48
N THR A 253 -8.77 -25.42 18.75
CA THR A 253 -8.90 -26.38 19.87
C THR A 253 -10.33 -26.49 20.40
N ARG A 254 -11.21 -25.55 20.05
CA ARG A 254 -12.60 -25.43 20.55
C ARG A 254 -12.71 -25.24 22.07
N GLU A 255 -11.62 -24.90 22.74
CA GLU A 255 -11.63 -24.61 24.17
C GLU A 255 -12.16 -23.19 24.43
N PRO A 256 -12.80 -22.93 25.59
CA PRO A 256 -13.30 -21.60 25.92
C PRO A 256 -12.18 -20.55 25.89
N LEU A 257 -12.39 -19.47 25.14
CA LEU A 257 -11.41 -18.40 24.96
C LEU A 257 -12.11 -17.03 24.97
N THR A 258 -11.48 -16.06 25.63
CA THR A 258 -11.96 -14.69 25.75
C THR A 258 -10.92 -13.69 25.24
N ILE A 259 -11.38 -12.51 24.79
CA ILE A 259 -10.50 -11.47 24.24
C ILE A 259 -9.41 -11.03 25.24
N GLY A 260 -9.70 -11.04 26.54
CA GLY A 260 -8.75 -10.67 27.60
C GLY A 260 -7.62 -11.69 27.82
N GLU A 261 -7.78 -12.92 27.33
CA GLU A 261 -6.75 -13.96 27.41
C GLU A 261 -5.71 -13.87 26.27
N LEU A 262 -6.00 -13.08 25.23
CA LEU A 262 -5.09 -12.92 24.10
C LEU A 262 -3.81 -12.19 24.52
N ARG A 263 -2.67 -12.62 24.00
CA ARG A 263 -1.36 -11.98 24.23
C ARG A 263 -0.73 -11.60 22.89
N PRO A 264 -0.17 -10.39 22.71
CA PRO A 264 0.56 -10.05 21.49
C PRO A 264 1.76 -10.99 21.29
N ASN A 265 1.87 -11.59 20.10
CA ASN A 265 3.03 -12.40 19.74
C ASN A 265 4.10 -11.52 19.06
N ILE A 266 4.92 -10.85 19.87
CA ILE A 266 5.89 -9.87 19.39
C ILE A 266 6.95 -10.50 18.46
N ALA A 267 7.40 -11.72 18.79
CA ALA A 267 8.40 -12.44 18.01
C ALA A 267 7.86 -12.81 16.62
N LEU A 268 6.65 -13.37 16.55
CA LEU A 268 6.02 -13.67 15.27
C LEU A 268 5.74 -12.41 14.46
N ARG A 269 5.33 -11.31 15.10
CA ARG A 269 5.15 -10.02 14.42
C ARG A 269 6.45 -9.52 13.77
N GLN A 270 7.57 -9.67 14.47
CA GLN A 270 8.89 -9.33 13.92
C GLN A 270 9.26 -10.26 12.76
N ALA A 271 9.01 -11.57 12.89
CA ALA A 271 9.25 -12.53 11.82
C ALA A 271 8.40 -12.22 10.57
N CYS A 272 7.11 -11.89 10.73
CA CYS A 272 6.27 -11.42 9.63
C CYS A 272 6.87 -10.16 8.99
N GLN A 273 7.25 -9.16 9.80
CA GLN A 273 7.84 -7.92 9.28
C GLN A 273 9.14 -8.16 8.51
N GLU A 274 10.05 -8.95 9.07
CA GLU A 274 11.32 -9.31 8.44
C GLU A 274 11.12 -10.09 7.14
N PHE A 275 10.17 -11.05 7.14
CA PHE A 275 9.79 -11.77 5.94
C PHE A 275 9.27 -10.81 4.86
N MET A 276 8.41 -9.86 5.22
CA MET A 276 7.90 -8.86 4.29
C MET A 276 8.99 -7.93 3.76
N GLU A 277 9.94 -7.51 4.59
CA GLU A 277 11.04 -6.62 4.20
C GLU A 277 12.05 -7.34 3.30
N THR A 278 12.36 -8.61 3.60
CA THR A 278 13.33 -9.42 2.84
C THR A 278 12.78 -9.86 1.49
N ASN A 279 11.49 -10.16 1.40
CA ASN A 279 10.82 -10.61 0.18
C ASN A 279 10.32 -9.45 -0.68
N SER A 280 10.98 -8.29 -0.58
CA SER A 280 10.63 -7.04 -1.24
C SER A 280 9.22 -6.53 -0.95
N GLY A 281 8.32 -7.26 -0.30
CA GLY A 281 6.93 -6.90 0.01
C GLY A 281 5.88 -7.52 -0.91
N TRP A 282 6.24 -8.43 -1.84
CA TRP A 282 5.25 -9.05 -2.76
C TRP A 282 4.17 -9.82 -2.03
N ALA A 283 4.43 -10.30 -0.82
CA ALA A 283 3.51 -11.15 -0.08
C ALA A 283 2.29 -10.40 0.50
N TYR A 284 2.18 -9.08 0.28
CA TYR A 284 0.92 -8.35 0.46
C TYR A 284 -0.10 -8.62 -0.68
N ASP A 285 0.33 -9.32 -1.73
CA ASP A 285 -0.48 -9.76 -2.87
C ASP A 285 -0.81 -11.26 -2.83
N TRP A 286 -0.69 -11.89 -1.65
CA TRP A 286 -0.98 -13.32 -1.42
C TRP A 286 -2.49 -13.58 -1.32
#